data_AF-K1XTR5-F1
#
_entry.id   AF-K1XTR5-F1
#
_cell.length_a   1.000
_cell.length_b   1.000
_cell.length_c   1.000
_cell.angle_alpha   90.00
_cell.angle_beta   90.00
_cell.angle_gamma   90.00
#
_symmetry.space_group_name_H-M   'P 1'
#
loop_
_entity.id
_entity.type
_entity.pdbx_description
1 polymer ?
#
loop_
_entity_poly.entity_id
_entity_poly.type
_entity_poly.pdbx_seq_one_letter_code
_entity_poly.pdbx_strand_id
1 'polypeptide(L)'
;MKIAQQFPQFKKERALLIVTGTQEAEFYLAGDGVIEKIEMFRVPKIKFSDREGLSVRTGKTGVTGGSSNSPKELYQQAFVAKFKVTAKDVVTRVLPTQITIISPVIAEIEQLLPVTAKKLVTMRLKKNVCERHMEEILGHVQKELSK
;
A
#
# COMPACT_ATOMS: atom_id res chain seq x y z
N MET A 1 -5.74 -14.73 -12.35
CA MET A 1 -7.12 -15.28 -12.43
C MET A 1 -7.90 -14.56 -13.52
N LYS A 2 -8.86 -15.24 -14.19
CA LYS A 2 -9.76 -14.59 -15.15
C LYS A 2 -10.79 -13.74 -14.41
N ILE A 3 -11.03 -12.54 -14.91
CA ILE A 3 -12.03 -11.62 -14.38
C ILE A 3 -13.41 -12.05 -14.90
N ALA A 4 -14.37 -12.29 -14.02
CA ALA A 4 -15.74 -12.62 -14.44
C ALA A 4 -16.33 -11.50 -15.31
N GLN A 5 -17.13 -11.84 -16.33
CA GLN A 5 -17.66 -10.88 -17.31
C GLN A 5 -18.46 -9.73 -16.69
N GLN A 6 -19.05 -9.96 -15.51
CA GLN A 6 -19.75 -8.93 -14.76
C GLN A 6 -18.83 -7.80 -14.30
N PHE A 7 -17.53 -8.04 -14.13
CA PHE A 7 -16.56 -7.05 -13.66
C PHE A 7 -15.78 -6.39 -14.83
N PRO A 8 -15.18 -5.21 -14.62
CA PRO A 8 -14.41 -4.50 -15.63
C PRO A 8 -13.28 -5.37 -16.20
N GLN A 9 -13.25 -5.48 -17.53
CA GLN A 9 -12.33 -6.38 -18.22
C GLN A 9 -10.98 -5.72 -18.57
N PHE A 10 -10.83 -4.41 -18.42
CA PHE A 10 -9.58 -3.68 -18.71
C PHE A 10 -8.95 -4.03 -20.08
N LYS A 11 -9.78 -4.22 -21.13
CA LYS A 11 -9.34 -4.74 -22.45
C LYS A 11 -8.37 -3.85 -23.23
N LYS A 12 -8.26 -2.57 -22.87
CA LYS A 12 -7.40 -1.60 -23.57
C LYS A 12 -6.42 -0.91 -22.61
N GLU A 13 -6.43 -1.32 -21.35
CA GLU A 13 -5.75 -0.60 -20.27
C GLU A 13 -5.02 -1.59 -19.38
N ARG A 14 -3.81 -1.25 -18.96
CA ARG A 14 -3.09 -1.96 -17.91
C ARG A 14 -3.31 -1.23 -16.60
N ALA A 15 -4.29 -1.70 -15.85
CA ALA A 15 -4.68 -1.10 -14.59
C ALA A 15 -3.88 -1.71 -13.43
N LEU A 16 -3.13 -0.89 -12.72
CA LEU A 16 -2.51 -1.29 -11.45
C LEU A 16 -3.46 -0.95 -10.31
N LEU A 17 -3.96 -1.98 -9.63
CA LEU A 17 -4.74 -1.83 -8.41
C LEU A 17 -3.79 -1.94 -7.22
N ILE A 18 -3.74 -0.88 -6.42
CA ILE A 18 -2.96 -0.81 -5.19
C ILE A 18 -3.94 -0.87 -4.03
N VAL A 19 -3.94 -2.00 -3.33
CA VAL A 19 -4.79 -2.24 -2.17
C VAL A 19 -3.92 -2.14 -0.93
N THR A 20 -4.25 -1.22 -0.02
CA THR A 20 -3.46 -1.06 1.21
C THR A 20 -4.32 -1.21 2.44
N GLY A 21 -3.81 -1.94 3.43
CA GLY A 21 -4.34 -2.00 4.79
C GLY A 21 -3.53 -1.11 5.73
N THR A 22 -3.61 -1.40 7.02
CA THR A 22 -2.87 -0.66 8.06
C THR A 22 -1.39 -1.03 8.11
N GLN A 23 -1.03 -2.27 7.74
CA GLN A 23 0.34 -2.80 7.86
C GLN A 23 0.80 -3.59 6.64
N GLU A 24 0.00 -3.60 5.58
CA GLU A 24 0.24 -4.42 4.40
C GLU A 24 -0.27 -3.72 3.15
N ALA A 25 0.29 -4.11 2.03
CA ALA A 25 -0.15 -3.66 0.74
C ALA A 25 -0.02 -4.80 -0.28
N GLU A 26 -0.97 -4.82 -1.20
CA GLU A 26 -1.06 -5.77 -2.29
C GLU A 26 -1.18 -5.00 -3.60
N PHE A 27 -0.45 -5.47 -4.59
CA PHE A 27 -0.39 -4.88 -5.92
C PHE A 27 -0.93 -5.90 -6.91
N TYR A 28 -1.98 -5.50 -7.62
CA TYR A 28 -2.61 -6.33 -8.65
C TYR A 28 -2.54 -5.65 -9.99
N LEU A 29 -2.18 -6.39 -11.03
CA LEU A 29 -2.25 -5.93 -12.41
C LEU A 29 -3.48 -6.53 -13.06
N ALA A 30 -4.35 -5.67 -13.57
CA ALA A 30 -5.52 -6.05 -14.35
C ALA A 30 -5.36 -5.57 -15.79
N GLY A 31 -5.62 -6.47 -16.73
CA GLY A 31 -5.55 -6.20 -18.16
C GLY A 31 -6.06 -7.40 -18.96
N ASP A 32 -6.67 -7.15 -20.11
CA ASP A 32 -7.10 -8.19 -21.05
C ASP A 32 -8.00 -9.28 -20.43
N GLY A 33 -8.86 -8.89 -19.49
CA GLY A 33 -9.78 -9.80 -18.78
C GLY A 33 -9.10 -10.70 -17.75
N VAL A 34 -7.85 -10.43 -17.41
CA VAL A 34 -7.07 -11.15 -16.40
C VAL A 34 -6.65 -10.19 -15.30
N ILE A 35 -6.63 -10.69 -14.07
CA ILE A 35 -6.05 -10.00 -12.93
C ILE A 35 -5.07 -10.89 -12.21
N GLU A 36 -3.90 -10.36 -11.91
CA GLU A 36 -2.81 -11.10 -11.28
C GLU A 36 -2.25 -10.30 -10.11
N LYS A 37 -1.98 -10.98 -9.00
CA LYS A 37 -1.23 -10.41 -7.88
C LYS A 37 0.24 -10.37 -8.30
N ILE A 38 0.79 -9.18 -8.44
CA ILE A 38 2.18 -8.97 -8.86
C ILE A 38 3.11 -8.99 -7.66
N GLU A 39 2.71 -8.34 -6.58
CA GLU A 39 3.53 -8.23 -5.39
C GLU A 39 2.67 -8.02 -4.14
N MET A 40 3.16 -8.46 -2.99
CA MET A 40 2.55 -8.16 -1.71
C MET A 40 3.63 -8.02 -0.64
N PHE A 41 3.39 -7.14 0.32
CA PHE A 41 4.20 -7.13 1.51
C PHE A 41 3.38 -6.86 2.76
N ARG A 42 3.87 -7.42 3.86
CA ARG A 42 3.37 -7.16 5.20
C ARG A 42 4.53 -6.71 6.07
N VAL A 43 4.33 -5.67 6.85
CA VAL A 43 5.29 -5.24 7.87
C VAL A 43 5.01 -6.07 9.12
N PRO A 44 5.97 -6.88 9.60
CA PRO A 44 5.76 -7.70 10.79
C PRO A 44 5.55 -6.83 12.01
N LYS A 45 4.73 -7.29 12.97
CA LYS A 45 4.66 -6.66 14.29
C LYS A 45 6.04 -6.76 14.97
N ILE A 46 6.72 -5.63 15.10
CA ILE A 46 7.83 -5.36 16.02
C ILE A 46 7.33 -5.71 17.43
N LYS A 47 7.58 -6.94 17.86
CA LYS A 47 7.43 -7.33 19.25
C LYS A 47 8.57 -6.67 20.02
N PHE A 48 8.27 -5.62 20.77
CA PHE A 48 9.18 -5.20 21.83
C PHE A 48 9.20 -6.34 22.86
N SER A 49 10.36 -6.98 23.00
CA SER A 49 10.64 -7.76 24.19
C SER A 49 10.82 -6.73 25.29
N ASP A 50 9.91 -6.75 26.27
CA ASP A 50 9.87 -5.83 27.42
C ASP A 50 11.04 -6.10 28.40
N ARG A 51 12.27 -6.07 27.88
CA ARG A 51 13.52 -6.43 28.56
C ARG A 51 14.66 -5.45 28.32
N GLU A 52 14.35 -4.20 27.99
CA GLU A 52 15.33 -3.10 28.12
C GLU A 52 14.78 -1.99 29.01
N GLY A 53 14.38 -2.39 30.22
CA GLY A 53 14.47 -1.55 31.40
C GLY A 53 15.86 -1.68 32.01
N LEU A 54 16.43 -0.54 32.42
CA LEU A 54 17.73 -0.31 33.08
C LEU A 54 18.99 -0.25 32.19
N SER A 55 19.45 0.98 31.95
CA SER A 55 20.77 1.34 32.47
C SER A 55 20.76 2.75 33.06
N VAL A 56 20.78 2.79 34.39
CA VAL A 56 21.09 3.98 35.18
C VAL A 56 22.56 4.32 34.93
N ARG A 57 22.86 5.52 34.42
CA ARG A 57 24.15 6.16 34.64
C ARG A 57 23.93 7.59 35.12
N THR A 58 24.09 7.77 36.42
CA THR A 58 24.25 9.05 37.10
C THR A 58 25.55 9.68 36.59
N GLY A 59 25.45 10.70 35.75
CA GLY A 59 26.61 11.40 35.20
C GLY A 59 26.21 12.67 34.48
N LYS A 60 26.68 13.80 35.00
CA LYS A 60 26.50 15.18 34.51
C LYS A 60 26.54 15.33 32.99
N THR A 61 25.61 16.16 32.50
CA THR A 61 25.67 16.92 31.23
C THR A 61 25.35 16.14 29.95
N GLY A 62 24.21 16.48 29.35
CA GLY A 62 23.91 16.11 27.96
C GLY A 62 22.48 15.64 27.75
N VAL A 63 21.49 16.52 27.90
CA VAL A 63 20.15 16.25 27.35
C VAL A 63 20.24 16.44 25.84
N THR A 64 20.78 15.43 25.14
CA THR A 64 20.56 15.30 23.71
C THR A 64 19.21 14.64 23.52
N GLY A 65 18.29 15.37 22.88
CA GLY A 65 16.94 14.91 22.60
C GLY A 65 16.97 13.65 21.73
N GLY A 66 16.94 12.48 22.36
CA GLY A 66 16.59 11.24 21.71
C GLY A 66 15.09 11.24 21.50
N SER A 67 14.64 11.54 20.27
CA SER A 67 13.26 11.25 19.87
C SER A 67 13.09 9.74 19.93
N SER A 68 12.65 9.22 21.07
CA SER A 68 12.21 7.84 21.23
C SER A 68 10.97 7.69 20.36
N ASN A 69 11.17 7.36 19.08
CA ASN A 69 10.07 7.11 18.16
C ASN A 69 9.18 6.03 18.79
N SER A 70 7.91 6.35 18.93
CA SER A 70 6.94 5.39 19.43
C SER A 70 6.93 4.14 18.54
N PRO A 71 6.58 2.96 19.07
CA PRO A 71 6.47 1.75 18.26
C PRO A 71 5.63 1.96 16.99
N LYS A 72 4.55 2.74 17.10
CA LYS A 72 3.66 3.14 16.00
C LYS A 72 4.38 3.89 14.87
N GLU A 73 5.25 4.83 15.22
CA GLU A 73 6.01 5.62 14.24
C GLU A 73 7.05 4.75 13.51
N LEU A 74 7.72 3.84 14.22
CA LEU A 74 8.66 2.90 13.61
C LEU A 74 7.95 1.98 12.58
N TYR A 75 6.74 1.52 12.89
CA TYR A 75 5.92 0.77 11.93
C TYR A 75 5.57 1.58 10.69
N GLN A 76 5.11 2.81 10.89
CA GLN A 76 4.74 3.69 9.78
C GLN A 76 5.95 3.99 8.91
N GLN A 77 7.11 4.27 9.50
CA GLN A 77 8.36 4.48 8.77
C GLN A 77 8.76 3.25 7.95
N ALA A 78 8.72 2.05 8.56
CA ALA A 78 9.04 0.80 7.87
C ALA A 78 8.06 0.52 6.71
N PHE A 79 6.76 0.74 6.92
CA PHE A 79 5.74 0.62 5.89
C PHE A 79 6.00 1.60 4.75
N VAL A 80 6.20 2.87 5.06
CA VAL A 80 6.46 3.94 4.09
C VAL A 80 7.69 3.64 3.25
N ALA A 81 8.80 3.23 3.88
CA ALA A 81 10.03 2.89 3.20
C ALA A 81 9.81 1.71 2.23
N LYS A 82 9.19 0.63 2.72
CA LYS A 82 8.93 -0.57 1.91
C LYS A 82 7.96 -0.28 0.77
N PHE A 83 6.88 0.45 1.05
CA PHE A 83 5.89 0.86 0.05
C PHE A 83 6.53 1.67 -1.07
N LYS A 84 7.35 2.68 -0.77
CA LYS A 84 8.01 3.50 -1.79
C LYS A 84 8.88 2.68 -2.73
N VAL A 85 9.66 1.74 -2.17
CA VAL A 85 10.54 0.87 -2.95
C VAL A 85 9.71 -0.06 -3.82
N THR A 86 8.75 -0.78 -3.24
CA THR A 86 7.89 -1.73 -3.95
C THR A 86 7.03 -1.05 -5.01
N ALA A 87 6.39 0.08 -4.69
CA ALA A 87 5.56 0.81 -5.64
C ALA A 87 6.39 1.34 -6.82
N LYS A 88 7.61 1.84 -6.55
CA LYS A 88 8.52 2.26 -7.63
C LYS A 88 8.88 1.08 -8.53
N ASP A 89 9.32 -0.04 -7.95
CA ASP A 89 9.70 -1.25 -8.68
C ASP A 89 8.55 -1.78 -9.55
N VAL A 90 7.36 -1.97 -8.94
CA VAL A 90 6.17 -2.47 -9.62
C VAL A 90 5.78 -1.54 -10.76
N VAL A 91 5.70 -0.22 -10.53
CA VAL A 91 5.33 0.74 -11.59
C VAL A 91 6.32 0.69 -12.75
N THR A 92 7.63 0.60 -12.47
CA THR A 92 8.65 0.51 -13.53
C THR A 92 8.62 -0.82 -14.28
N ARG A 93 8.26 -1.92 -13.60
CA ARG A 93 8.22 -3.26 -14.17
C ARG A 93 6.98 -3.48 -15.04
N VAL A 94 5.81 -3.02 -14.58
CA VAL A 94 4.53 -3.31 -15.25
C VAL A 94 4.08 -2.21 -16.21
N LEU A 95 4.62 -0.99 -16.08
CA LEU A 95 4.30 0.19 -16.89
C LEU A 95 2.77 0.36 -17.05
N PRO A 96 2.05 0.62 -15.94
CA PRO A 96 0.60 0.69 -15.98
C PRO A 96 0.14 1.93 -16.76
N THR A 97 -0.98 1.82 -17.46
CA THR A 97 -1.62 2.98 -18.11
C THR A 97 -2.50 3.75 -17.14
N GLN A 98 -2.98 3.09 -16.09
CA GLN A 98 -3.76 3.70 -15.03
C GLN A 98 -3.53 3.03 -13.68
N ILE A 99 -3.75 3.78 -12.62
CA ILE A 99 -3.60 3.34 -11.24
C ILE A 99 -4.90 3.57 -10.48
N THR A 100 -5.36 2.53 -9.80
CA THR A 100 -6.48 2.58 -8.86
C THR A 100 -5.94 2.38 -7.45
N ILE A 101 -6.22 3.33 -6.55
CA ILE A 101 -5.82 3.23 -5.14
C ILE A 101 -7.04 2.84 -4.33
N ILE A 102 -6.93 1.77 -3.55
CA ILE A 102 -7.94 1.29 -2.62
C ILE A 102 -7.33 1.25 -1.24
N SER A 103 -7.67 2.24 -0.42
CA SER A 103 -7.01 2.45 0.86
C SER A 103 -7.90 3.22 1.83
N PRO A 104 -7.84 2.93 3.14
CA PRO A 104 -8.46 3.80 4.15
C PRO A 104 -7.77 5.18 4.22
N VAL A 105 -6.50 5.28 3.79
CA VAL A 105 -5.61 6.45 3.90
C VAL A 105 -5.08 6.88 2.53
N ILE A 106 -5.99 7.15 1.58
CA ILE A 106 -5.66 7.45 0.17
C ILE A 106 -4.63 8.58 0.03
N ALA A 107 -4.83 9.71 0.71
CA ALA A 107 -3.98 10.88 0.54
C ALA A 107 -2.52 10.59 0.91
N GLU A 108 -2.30 9.81 1.99
CA GLU A 108 -0.97 9.38 2.41
C GLU A 108 -0.35 8.47 1.35
N ILE A 109 -1.07 7.43 0.92
CA ILE A 109 -0.57 6.48 -0.09
C ILE A 109 -0.26 7.18 -1.42
N GLU A 110 -1.12 8.09 -1.87
CA GLU A 110 -0.89 8.85 -3.10
C GLU A 110 0.34 9.76 -2.99
N GLN A 111 0.63 10.32 -1.81
CA GLN A 111 1.86 11.08 -1.59
C GLN A 111 3.12 10.22 -1.68
N LEU A 112 3.04 8.94 -1.28
CA LEU A 112 4.13 7.99 -1.32
C LEU A 112 4.45 7.46 -2.72
N LEU A 113 3.52 7.57 -3.67
CA LEU A 113 3.74 7.15 -5.04
C LEU A 113 4.81 7.98 -5.75
N PRO A 114 5.56 7.39 -6.70
CA PRO A 114 6.42 8.16 -7.60
C PRO A 114 5.65 9.26 -8.34
N VAL A 115 6.27 10.42 -8.57
CA VAL A 115 5.62 11.59 -9.21
C VAL A 115 5.01 11.24 -10.57
N THR A 116 5.68 10.38 -11.34
CA THR A 116 5.19 9.87 -12.63
C THR A 116 3.92 9.03 -12.46
N ALA A 117 3.89 8.17 -11.44
CA ALA A 117 2.75 7.31 -11.13
C ALA A 117 1.53 8.10 -10.65
N LYS A 118 1.72 9.21 -9.92
CA LYS A 118 0.61 10.05 -9.42
C LYS A 118 -0.30 10.55 -10.54
N LYS A 119 0.27 10.89 -11.71
CA LYS A 119 -0.49 11.36 -12.87
C LYS A 119 -1.36 10.27 -13.50
N LEU A 120 -1.03 9.01 -13.24
CA LEU A 120 -1.77 7.84 -13.73
C LEU A 120 -2.89 7.42 -12.78
N VAL A 121 -3.03 8.06 -11.60
CA VAL A 121 -4.07 7.74 -10.63
C VAL A 121 -5.42 8.26 -11.14
N THR A 122 -6.22 7.35 -11.69
CA THR A 122 -7.55 7.65 -12.23
C THR A 122 -8.65 7.44 -11.20
N MET A 123 -8.47 6.49 -10.26
CA MET A 123 -9.52 6.13 -9.30
C MET A 123 -9.00 6.02 -7.86
N ARG A 124 -9.81 6.49 -6.91
CA ARG A 124 -9.49 6.59 -5.48
C ARG A 124 -10.66 6.05 -4.64
N LEU A 125 -10.48 4.90 -4.00
CA LEU A 125 -11.51 4.22 -3.20
C LEU A 125 -11.15 4.20 -1.72
N LYS A 126 -11.93 4.90 -0.89
CA LYS A 126 -11.68 4.99 0.55
C LYS A 126 -12.28 3.79 1.27
N LYS A 127 -11.62 2.64 1.16
CA LYS A 127 -12.07 1.36 1.73
C LYS A 127 -10.88 0.58 2.28
N ASN A 128 -11.12 -0.16 3.36
CA ASN A 128 -10.16 -1.14 3.87
C ASN A 128 -10.62 -2.53 3.44
N VAL A 129 -10.05 -3.02 2.34
CA VAL A 129 -10.36 -4.33 1.75
C VAL A 129 -9.08 -5.16 1.54
N CYS A 130 -8.02 -4.84 2.29
CA CYS A 130 -6.86 -5.71 2.34
C CYS A 130 -7.26 -7.08 2.90
N GLU A 131 -6.63 -8.15 2.39
CA GLU A 131 -6.95 -9.56 2.70
C GLU A 131 -8.34 -10.04 2.26
N ARG A 132 -9.15 -9.22 1.55
CA ARG A 132 -10.44 -9.65 0.99
C ARG A 132 -10.27 -10.39 -0.33
N HIS A 133 -11.30 -11.16 -0.70
CA HIS A 133 -11.34 -11.83 -2.00
C HIS A 133 -11.31 -10.82 -3.15
N MET A 134 -10.58 -11.15 -4.21
CA MET A 134 -10.41 -10.31 -5.40
C MET A 134 -11.76 -9.87 -6.00
N GLU A 135 -12.77 -10.73 -5.93
CA GLU A 135 -14.12 -10.43 -6.44
C GLU A 135 -14.82 -9.31 -5.66
N GLU A 136 -14.62 -9.23 -4.33
CA GLU A 136 -15.14 -8.11 -3.53
C GLU A 136 -14.47 -6.79 -3.94
N ILE A 137 -13.14 -6.83 -4.13
CA ILE A 137 -12.35 -5.68 -4.56
C ILE A 137 -12.82 -5.20 -5.94
N LEU A 138 -12.99 -6.13 -6.90
CA LEU A 138 -13.50 -5.83 -8.23
C LEU A 138 -14.95 -5.30 -8.21
N GLY A 139 -15.79 -5.83 -7.32
CA GLY A 139 -17.15 -5.32 -7.13
C GLY A 139 -17.19 -3.87 -6.65
N HIS A 140 -16.24 -3.45 -5.81
CA HIS A 140 -16.09 -2.05 -5.42
C HIS A 140 -15.64 -1.17 -6.58
N VAL A 141 -14.68 -1.64 -7.37
CA VAL A 141 -14.20 -0.95 -8.57
C VAL A 141 -15.32 -0.78 -9.59
N GLN A 142 -16.11 -1.83 -9.84
CA GLN A 142 -17.23 -1.79 -10.77
C GLN A 142 -18.30 -0.77 -10.34
N LYS A 143 -18.67 -0.75 -9.05
CA LYS A 143 -19.68 0.17 -8.52
C LYS A 143 -19.31 1.63 -8.72
N GLU A 144 -18.02 1.95 -8.70
CA GLU A 144 -17.53 3.32 -8.88
C GLU A 144 -17.35 3.69 -10.35
N LEU A 145 -17.07 2.72 -11.22
CA LEU A 145 -17.09 2.93 -12.67
C LEU A 145 -18.50 3.07 -13.25
N SER A 146 -19.52 2.58 -12.54
CA SER A 146 -20.92 2.62 -12.98
C SER A 146 -21.68 3.86 -12.49
N LYS A 147 -21.02 4.78 -11.78
CA LYS A 147 -21.56 6.07 -11.35
C LYS A 147 -21.17 7.16 -12.33
#